data_AF-A0A429ZPN9-F1
#
_entry.id   AF-A0A429ZPN9-F1
#
_cell.length_a   1.000
_cell.length_b   1.000
_cell.length_c   1.000
_cell.angle_alpha   90.00
_cell.angle_beta   90.00
_cell.angle_gamma   90.00
#
_symmetry.space_group_name_H-M   'P 1'
#
loop_
_entity.id
_entity.type
_entity.pdbx_description
1 polymer ?
#
loop_
_entity_poly.entity_id
_entity_poly.type
_entity_poly.pdbx_seq_one_letter_code
_entity_poly.pdbx_strand_id
1 'polypeptide(L)'
;MISLAYINHYFSPYSLSYERQNADYEGMFFYHCSISYRSRLAKKTPSKLGYFVSFWEKDTSNNNQPYSFSKAPDNTLIWVIDDNKKGLFTFPKEILLQKTILQTASKKGKMGIRVYPDWEVNLNNTAKKTQEWQTHFFQRIQ
;
A
#
# COMPACT_ATOMS: atom_id res chain seq x y z
N MET A 1 11.49 11.46 4.22
CA MET A 1 10.71 10.22 4.03
C MET A 1 11.61 9.19 3.39
N ILE A 2 11.67 7.99 3.96
CA ILE A 2 12.51 6.89 3.49
C ILE A 2 12.07 6.47 2.09
N SER A 3 10.77 6.27 1.89
CA SER A 3 10.21 5.84 0.60
C SER A 3 10.40 6.86 -0.53
N LEU A 4 10.55 8.15 -0.24
CA LEU A 4 10.80 9.17 -1.27
C LEU A 4 12.13 8.95 -2.00
N ALA A 5 13.18 8.53 -1.29
CA ALA A 5 14.48 8.23 -1.90
C ALA A 5 14.35 7.08 -2.92
N TYR A 6 13.61 6.02 -2.56
CA TYR A 6 13.35 4.90 -3.47
C TYR A 6 12.44 5.30 -4.64
N ILE A 7 11.42 6.13 -4.40
CA ILE A 7 10.56 6.65 -5.47
C ILE A 7 11.41 7.41 -6.51
N ASN A 8 12.30 8.32 -6.07
CA ASN A 8 13.15 9.08 -6.98
C ASN A 8 14.21 8.22 -7.69
N HIS A 9 14.57 7.07 -7.12
CA HIS A 9 15.52 6.13 -7.72
C HIS A 9 14.87 5.26 -8.80
N TYR A 10 13.68 4.71 -8.53
CA TYR A 10 13.01 3.75 -9.42
C TYR A 10 12.00 4.39 -10.37
N PHE A 11 11.54 5.60 -10.07
CA PHE A 11 10.54 6.31 -10.85
C PHE A 11 11.07 7.70 -11.22
N SER A 12 10.52 8.26 -12.30
CA SER A 12 10.62 9.69 -12.61
C SER A 12 9.30 10.36 -12.24
N PRO A 13 9.07 10.68 -10.94
CA PRO A 13 7.79 11.18 -10.49
C PRO A 13 7.56 12.62 -10.96
N TYR A 14 6.33 12.93 -11.35
CA TYR A 14 5.84 14.30 -11.52
C TYR A 14 4.50 14.50 -10.81
N SER A 15 4.16 15.75 -10.54
CA SER A 15 2.99 16.13 -9.73
C SER A 15 2.93 15.41 -8.38
N LEU A 16 4.09 15.23 -7.74
CA LEU A 16 4.22 14.60 -6.43
C LEU A 16 3.52 15.44 -5.36
N SER A 17 2.70 14.79 -4.54
CA SER A 17 2.01 15.40 -3.40
C SER A 17 2.07 14.49 -2.17
N TYR A 18 2.02 15.11 -0.99
CA TYR A 18 2.06 14.44 0.31
C TYR A 18 0.66 14.37 0.91
N GLU A 19 0.24 13.19 1.34
CA GLU A 19 -1.08 12.92 1.92
C GLU A 19 -1.04 13.01 3.45
N ARG A 20 -1.42 14.18 3.99
CA ARG A 20 -1.37 14.47 5.44
C ARG A 20 -2.07 13.42 6.30
N GLN A 21 -3.22 12.91 5.85
CA GLN A 21 -4.02 11.95 6.60
C GLN A 21 -3.37 10.56 6.74
N ASN A 22 -2.36 10.25 5.93
CA ASN A 22 -1.57 9.02 6.05
C ASN A 22 -0.06 9.33 6.18
N ALA A 23 0.30 10.50 6.70
CA ALA A 23 1.69 10.96 6.80
C ALA A 23 2.56 9.99 7.62
N ASP A 24 1.98 9.37 8.66
CA ASP A 24 2.66 8.34 9.45
C ASP A 24 3.17 7.17 8.60
N TYR A 25 2.53 6.87 7.48
CA TYR A 25 2.90 5.82 6.53
C TYR A 25 3.50 6.42 5.25
N GLU A 26 4.11 7.61 5.35
CA GLU A 26 4.73 8.33 4.23
C GLU A 26 3.80 8.43 3.01
N GLY A 27 2.54 8.79 3.26
CA GLY A 27 1.52 8.87 2.22
C GLY A 27 1.90 9.85 1.12
N MET A 28 2.02 9.37 -0.12
CA MET A 28 2.34 10.17 -1.30
C MET A 28 1.47 9.78 -2.48
N PHE A 29 1.24 10.73 -3.38
CA PHE A 29 0.63 10.50 -4.69
C PHE A 29 1.46 11.17 -5.78
N PHE A 30 1.69 10.50 -6.89
CA PHE A 30 2.45 11.03 -8.03
C PHE A 30 2.07 10.32 -9.32
N TYR A 31 2.57 10.84 -10.44
CA TYR A 31 2.49 10.17 -11.74
C TYR A 31 3.88 9.79 -12.25
N HIS A 32 3.93 8.71 -13.02
CA HIS A 32 5.11 8.28 -13.77
C HIS A 32 4.63 7.60 -15.06
N CYS A 33 5.18 7.98 -16.21
CA CYS A 33 4.76 7.45 -17.52
C CYS A 33 3.23 7.50 -17.75
N SER A 34 2.57 8.59 -17.36
CA SER A 34 1.11 8.77 -17.41
C SER A 34 0.29 7.80 -16.54
N ILE A 35 0.94 6.98 -15.71
CA ILE A 35 0.30 6.09 -14.74
C ILE A 35 0.27 6.78 -13.39
N SER A 36 -0.86 6.70 -12.69
CA SER A 36 -1.02 7.27 -11.35
C SER A 36 -0.60 6.27 -10.26
N TYR A 37 0.12 6.77 -9.26
CA TYR A 37 0.64 5.98 -8.14
C TYR A 37 0.28 6.62 -6.81
N ARG A 38 -0.16 5.79 -5.85
CA ARG A 38 -0.21 6.15 -4.42
C ARG A 38 0.79 5.29 -3.67
N SER A 39 1.62 5.90 -2.83
CA SER A 39 2.68 5.21 -2.12
C SER A 39 2.51 5.27 -0.61
N ARG A 40 2.95 4.21 0.07
CA ARG A 40 3.01 4.07 1.52
C ARG A 40 4.26 3.34 1.95
N LEU A 41 4.77 3.66 3.13
CA LEU A 41 5.75 2.87 3.88
C LEU A 41 5.02 2.05 4.96
N ALA A 42 5.01 0.73 4.84
CA ALA A 42 4.40 -0.14 5.83
C ALA A 42 5.28 -0.24 7.09
N LYS A 43 4.64 -0.48 8.23
CA LYS A 43 5.29 -0.55 9.54
C LYS A 43 5.20 -1.94 10.15
N LYS A 44 6.32 -2.42 10.67
CA LYS A 44 6.34 -3.61 11.52
C LYS A 44 5.63 -3.29 12.83
N THR A 45 4.88 -4.25 13.36
CA THR A 45 4.19 -4.10 14.65
C THR A 45 4.65 -5.19 15.61
N PRO A 46 4.88 -4.91 16.91
CA PRO A 46 5.48 -5.89 17.82
C PRO A 46 4.71 -7.20 17.98
N SER A 47 3.38 -7.14 17.97
CA SER A 47 2.51 -8.27 18.36
C SER A 47 2.01 -9.15 17.21
N LYS A 48 2.32 -8.81 15.96
CA LYS A 48 1.77 -9.49 14.78
C LYS A 48 2.78 -9.51 13.65
N LEU A 49 2.96 -10.68 13.05
CA LEU A 49 3.73 -10.89 11.82
C LEU A 49 3.18 -10.04 10.66
N GLY A 50 4.04 -9.80 9.68
CA GLY A 50 3.79 -8.88 8.57
C GLY A 50 3.80 -7.40 8.97
N TYR A 51 3.61 -6.56 7.96
CA TYR A 51 3.74 -5.10 8.07
C TYR A 51 2.38 -4.46 7.87
N PHE A 52 1.97 -3.63 8.82
CA PHE A 52 0.70 -2.90 8.75
C PHE A 52 0.86 -1.63 7.93
N VAL A 53 -0.16 -1.30 7.14
CA VAL A 53 -0.22 -0.09 6.35
C VAL A 53 -1.65 0.44 6.27
N SER A 54 -1.79 1.78 6.28
CA SER A 54 -3.07 2.47 6.31
C SER A 54 -3.43 3.14 4.97
N PHE A 55 -4.72 3.09 4.62
CA PHE A 55 -5.31 3.56 3.37
C PHE A 55 -6.68 4.19 3.61
N TRP A 56 -6.72 5.39 4.14
CA TRP A 56 -8.00 6.08 4.33
C TRP A 56 -7.97 7.52 3.86
N GLU A 57 -9.16 8.00 3.52
CA GLU A 57 -9.46 9.39 3.21
C GLU A 57 -10.64 9.88 4.04
N LYS A 58 -10.90 11.19 4.00
CA LYS A 58 -12.10 11.79 4.58
C LYS A 58 -13.23 11.75 3.56
N ASP A 59 -14.43 11.39 4.01
CA ASP A 59 -15.65 11.62 3.23
C ASP A 59 -16.07 13.10 3.28
N THR A 60 -17.16 13.44 2.58
CA THR A 60 -17.72 14.80 2.56
C THR A 60 -18.21 15.27 3.93
N SER A 61 -18.42 14.35 4.87
CA SER A 61 -18.84 14.59 6.25
C SER A 61 -17.67 14.54 7.23
N ASN A 62 -16.42 14.53 6.74
CA ASN A 62 -15.20 14.46 7.54
C ASN A 62 -15.03 13.18 8.39
N ASN A 63 -15.65 12.07 8.00
CA ASN A 63 -15.41 10.74 8.59
C ASN A 63 -14.32 9.98 7.84
N ASN A 64 -13.63 9.07 8.52
CA ASN A 64 -12.63 8.23 7.89
C ASN A 64 -13.32 7.13 7.05
N GLN A 65 -12.93 7.02 5.79
CA GLN A 65 -13.43 6.01 4.88
C GLN A 65 -12.30 5.33 4.07
N PRO A 66 -12.51 4.10 3.58
CA PRO A 66 -11.66 3.51 2.55
C PRO A 66 -11.68 4.32 1.26
N TYR A 67 -10.62 4.23 0.47
CA TYR A 67 -10.62 4.81 -0.88
C TYR A 67 -11.64 4.11 -1.79
N SER A 68 -12.36 4.89 -2.60
CA SER A 68 -13.25 4.32 -3.63
C SER A 68 -12.46 3.81 -4.83
N PHE A 69 -12.96 2.77 -5.50
CA PHE A 69 -12.37 2.26 -6.73
C PHE A 69 -12.25 3.35 -7.82
N SER A 70 -13.29 4.20 -7.94
CA SER A 70 -13.33 5.29 -8.92
C SER A 70 -12.29 6.40 -8.68
N LYS A 71 -11.78 6.53 -7.45
CA LYS A 71 -10.77 7.55 -7.07
C LYS A 71 -9.41 6.94 -6.73
N ALA A 72 -9.27 5.63 -6.90
CA ALA A 72 -8.01 4.95 -6.66
C ALA A 72 -7.01 5.29 -7.78
N PRO A 73 -5.70 5.39 -7.47
CA PRO A 73 -4.67 5.40 -8.51
C PRO A 73 -4.71 4.11 -9.31
N ASP A 74 -4.00 4.06 -10.43
CA ASP A 74 -3.81 2.83 -11.19
C ASP A 74 -3.03 1.80 -10.37
N ASN A 75 -2.00 2.26 -9.63
CA ASN A 75 -1.19 1.40 -8.78
C ASN A 75 -1.01 1.96 -7.37
N THR A 76 -1.00 1.05 -6.38
CA THR A 76 -0.62 1.35 -5.00
C THR A 76 0.70 0.68 -4.66
N LEU A 77 1.68 1.48 -4.26
CA LEU A 77 3.04 1.07 -3.90
C LEU A 77 3.18 0.94 -2.38
N ILE A 78 3.53 -0.24 -1.89
CA ILE A 78 3.80 -0.48 -0.46
C ILE A 78 5.25 -0.85 -0.28
N TRP A 79 6.02 0.09 0.24
CA TRP A 79 7.40 -0.14 0.62
C TRP A 79 7.46 -0.87 1.96
N VAL A 80 8.33 -1.86 2.06
CA VAL A 80 8.70 -2.51 3.32
C VAL A 80 10.21 -2.39 3.47
N ILE A 81 10.64 -1.68 4.52
CA ILE A 81 12.05 -1.45 4.84
C ILE A 81 12.25 -1.91 6.28
N ASP A 82 12.96 -3.03 6.45
CA ASP A 82 13.23 -3.68 7.74
C ASP A 82 14.72 -4.07 7.78
N ASP A 83 15.56 -3.10 8.14
CA ASP A 83 17.02 -3.17 8.08
C ASP A 83 17.53 -3.61 6.70
N ASN A 84 18.12 -4.80 6.62
CA ASN A 84 18.69 -5.38 5.40
C ASN A 84 17.62 -6.02 4.49
N LYS A 85 16.36 -6.07 4.92
CA LYS A 85 15.25 -6.63 4.14
C LYS A 85 14.41 -5.49 3.57
N LYS A 86 14.42 -5.37 2.25
CA LYS A 86 13.70 -4.32 1.54
C LYS A 86 12.89 -4.92 0.41
N GLY A 87 11.70 -4.38 0.21
CA GLY A 87 10.84 -4.81 -0.86
C GLY A 87 9.73 -3.82 -1.15
N LEU A 88 9.12 -4.02 -2.30
CA LEU A 88 8.03 -3.22 -2.81
C LEU A 88 6.90 -4.15 -3.24
N PHE A 89 5.69 -3.85 -2.76
CA PHE A 89 4.48 -4.35 -3.40
C PHE A 89 3.93 -3.32 -4.36
N THR A 90 3.59 -3.74 -5.58
CA THR A 90 2.91 -2.91 -6.58
C THR A 90 1.55 -3.52 -6.87
N PHE A 91 0.50 -3.00 -6.23
CA PHE A 91 -0.86 -3.50 -6.39
C PHE A 91 -1.66 -2.68 -7.40
N PRO A 92 -2.07 -3.25 -8.54
CA PRO A 92 -3.07 -2.65 -9.41
C PRO A 92 -4.39 -2.41 -8.67
N LYS A 93 -5.16 -1.37 -9.04
CA LYS A 93 -6.45 -1.11 -8.42
C LYS A 93 -7.45 -2.27 -8.54
N GLU A 94 -7.36 -3.05 -9.61
CA GLU A 94 -8.22 -4.20 -9.88
C GLU A 94 -8.05 -5.30 -8.81
N ILE A 95 -6.81 -5.61 -8.42
CA ILE A 95 -6.57 -6.61 -7.37
C ILE A 95 -7.03 -6.07 -6.00
N LEU A 96 -6.86 -4.77 -5.74
CA LEU A 96 -7.34 -4.16 -4.49
C LEU A 96 -8.87 -4.18 -4.40
N LEU A 97 -9.58 -4.00 -5.53
CA LEU A 97 -11.03 -4.18 -5.60
C LEU A 97 -11.41 -5.65 -5.34
N GLN A 98 -10.76 -6.60 -6.02
CA GLN A 98 -11.03 -8.03 -5.86
C GLN A 98 -10.82 -8.51 -4.42
N LYS A 99 -9.81 -7.97 -3.72
CA LYS A 99 -9.51 -8.28 -2.31
C LYS A 99 -10.27 -7.43 -1.29
N THR A 100 -11.31 -6.72 -1.75
CA THR A 100 -12.22 -5.87 -0.96
C THR A 100 -11.50 -4.81 -0.12
N ILE A 101 -10.40 -4.29 -0.65
CA ILE A 101 -9.63 -3.20 -0.03
C ILE A 101 -10.21 -1.86 -0.47
N LEU A 102 -10.48 -1.69 -1.77
CA LEU A 102 -11.19 -0.50 -2.28
C LEU A 102 -12.69 -0.64 -2.06
N GLN A 103 -13.36 0.48 -1.76
CA GLN A 103 -14.82 0.52 -1.64
C GLN A 103 -15.49 0.73 -2.99
N THR A 104 -16.70 0.19 -3.13
CA THR A 104 -17.63 0.48 -4.22
C THR A 104 -18.93 1.07 -3.65
N ALA A 105 -19.86 1.46 -4.52
CA ALA A 105 -21.18 1.91 -4.07
C ALA A 105 -21.94 0.86 -3.24
N SER A 106 -21.64 -0.43 -3.43
CA SER A 106 -22.35 -1.55 -2.78
C SER A 106 -21.53 -2.29 -1.72
N LYS A 107 -20.22 -2.05 -1.63
CA LYS A 107 -19.33 -2.77 -0.70
C LYS A 107 -18.35 -1.84 0.00
N LYS A 108 -18.31 -1.93 1.33
CA LYS A 108 -17.32 -1.23 2.16
C LYS A 108 -15.93 -1.83 1.97
N GLY A 109 -14.95 -0.97 1.74
CA GLY A 109 -13.54 -1.34 1.64
C GLY A 109 -12.84 -1.43 3.00
N LYS A 110 -11.49 -1.43 2.98
CA LYS A 110 -10.63 -1.45 4.16
C LYS A 110 -9.81 -0.18 4.26
N MET A 111 -9.62 0.31 5.48
CA MET A 111 -8.79 1.48 5.79
C MET A 111 -7.34 1.12 6.14
N GLY A 112 -7.01 -0.17 6.13
CA GLY A 112 -5.67 -0.67 6.43
C GLY A 112 -5.61 -2.18 6.23
N ILE A 113 -4.43 -2.67 5.87
CA ILE A 113 -4.17 -4.10 5.68
C ILE A 113 -2.80 -4.46 6.26
N ARG A 114 -2.52 -5.76 6.31
CA ARG A 114 -1.16 -6.26 6.45
C ARG A 114 -0.63 -6.78 5.12
N VAL A 115 0.62 -6.47 4.85
CA VAL A 115 1.39 -7.07 3.75
C VAL A 115 2.44 -8.02 4.31
N TYR A 116 2.66 -9.13 3.60
CA TYR A 116 3.55 -10.20 4.00
C TYR A 116 4.58 -10.43 2.89
N PRO A 117 5.77 -9.82 2.99
CA PRO A 117 6.89 -10.12 2.10
C PRO A 117 7.24 -11.60 2.09
N ASP A 118 8.00 -12.05 1.10
CA ASP A 118 8.42 -13.45 0.96
C ASP A 118 9.25 -13.96 2.16
N TRP A 119 9.87 -13.07 2.92
CA TRP A 119 10.65 -13.39 4.11
C TRP A 119 9.82 -13.53 5.40
N GLU A 120 8.52 -13.20 5.37
CA GLU A 120 7.62 -13.45 6.48
C GLU A 120 7.22 -14.93 6.48
N VAL A 121 7.80 -15.70 7.40
CA VAL A 121 7.57 -17.14 7.56
C VAL A 121 6.74 -17.43 8.83
N ASN A 122 6.27 -18.66 9.01
CA ASN A 122 5.47 -19.09 10.17
C ASN A 122 4.13 -18.35 10.34
N LEU A 123 3.54 -17.94 9.22
CA LEU A 123 2.24 -17.27 9.19
C LEU A 123 1.09 -18.21 9.59
N ASN A 124 0.07 -17.67 10.25
CA ASN A 124 -1.20 -18.39 10.45
C ASN A 124 -1.96 -18.56 9.11
N ASN A 125 -3.00 -19.39 9.09
CA ASN A 125 -3.71 -19.74 7.84
C ASN A 125 -4.29 -18.52 7.10
N THR A 126 -4.79 -17.51 7.81
CA THR A 126 -5.34 -16.29 7.19
C THR A 126 -4.24 -15.43 6.59
N ALA A 127 -3.11 -15.31 7.29
CA ALA A 127 -1.94 -14.58 6.80
C ALA A 127 -1.28 -15.29 5.61
N LYS A 128 -1.17 -16.63 5.61
CA LYS A 128 -0.70 -17.42 4.47
C LYS A 128 -1.53 -17.18 3.21
N LYS A 129 -2.86 -17.30 3.31
CA LYS A 129 -3.77 -16.99 2.18
C LYS A 129 -3.64 -15.55 1.69
N THR A 130 -3.27 -14.62 2.56
CA THR A 130 -3.04 -13.23 2.19
C THR A 130 -1.69 -13.08 1.47
N GLN A 131 -0.63 -13.70 1.99
CA GLN A 131 0.70 -13.71 1.38
C GLN A 131 0.68 -14.37 -0.01
N GLU A 132 -0.07 -15.47 -0.18
CA GLU A 132 -0.18 -16.21 -1.44
C GLU A 132 -0.54 -15.29 -2.62
N TRP A 133 -1.54 -14.42 -2.47
CA TRP A 133 -1.87 -13.51 -3.56
C TRP A 133 -0.94 -12.29 -3.62
N GLN A 134 -0.43 -11.84 -2.47
CA GLN A 134 0.47 -10.68 -2.41
C GLN A 134 1.82 -10.93 -3.07
N THR A 135 2.30 -12.17 -3.03
CA THR A 135 3.62 -12.56 -3.58
C THR A 135 3.71 -12.29 -5.09
N HIS A 136 2.59 -12.39 -5.82
CA HIS A 136 2.54 -12.08 -7.25
C HIS A 136 2.82 -10.60 -7.57
N PHE A 137 2.74 -9.73 -6.56
CA PHE A 137 2.93 -8.29 -6.67
C PHE A 137 4.16 -7.81 -5.91
N PHE A 138 4.96 -8.74 -5.35
CA PHE A 138 6.08 -8.43 -4.48
C PHE A 138 7.40 -8.55 -5.23
N GLN A 139 8.29 -7.58 -5.01
CA GLN A 139 9.68 -7.62 -5.47
C GLN A 139 10.61 -7.20 -4.34
N ARG A 140 11.72 -7.91 -4.19
CA ARG A 140 12.84 -7.46 -3.35
C ARG A 140 13.56 -6.31 -4.07
N ILE A 141 14.02 -5.34 -3.29
CA ILE A 141 14.78 -4.19 -3.79
C ILE A 141 16.09 -4.06 -3.00
N GLN A 142 17.10 -3.43 -3.57
CA GLN A 142 18.42 -3.24 -2.95
C GLN A 142 18.56 -1.83 -2.39
#